data_AF-A0A521XWY1-F1
#
_entry.id   AF-A0A521XWY1-F1
#
_cell.length_a   1.000
_cell.length_b   1.000
_cell.length_c   1.000
_cell.angle_alpha   90.00
_cell.angle_beta   90.00
_cell.angle_gamma   90.00
#
_symmetry.space_group_name_H-M   'P 1'
#
loop_
_entity.id
_entity.type
_entity.pdbx_description
1 polymer ?
#
loop_
_entity_poly.entity_id
_entity_poly.type
_entity_poly.pdbx_seq_one_letter_code
_entity_poly.pdbx_strand_id
1 'polypeptide(L)'
;MGARADIDKLLLDRRCVITYHPLRTEVPILDLITLPAGIPTYEIPARAGLDPVQEAQTTLAVAQGDPTALLIPGRRFDALGTRHGQGGGWYDRFLTYVPRAWLRIGVCYEHQFSSTSLMKEPWDQPMDYVIVVLPDQTLSLYACGDPVI
;
A
#
# COMPACT_ATOMS: atom_id res chain seq x y z
N MET A 1 -18.56 1.22 -13.03
CA MET A 1 -18.18 1.74 -11.70
C MET A 1 -16.79 2.32 -11.83
N GLY A 2 -16.53 3.49 -11.27
CA GLY A 2 -15.22 4.16 -11.38
C GLY A 2 -14.27 3.71 -10.27
N ALA A 3 -12.95 3.78 -10.51
CA ALA A 3 -11.92 3.28 -9.60
C ALA A 3 -12.07 3.77 -8.15
N ARG A 4 -12.57 4.99 -7.93
CA ARG A 4 -12.87 5.53 -6.60
C ARG A 4 -13.85 4.64 -5.82
N ALA A 5 -14.96 4.25 -6.45
CA ALA A 5 -15.96 3.40 -5.81
C ALA A 5 -15.42 2.00 -5.50
N ASP A 6 -14.53 1.49 -6.35
CA ASP A 6 -13.88 0.20 -6.13
C ASP A 6 -12.89 0.27 -4.96
N ILE A 7 -12.11 1.35 -4.84
CA ILE A 7 -11.24 1.61 -3.69
C ILE A 7 -12.06 1.73 -2.40
N ASP A 8 -13.14 2.51 -2.41
CA ASP A 8 -14.02 2.68 -1.24
C ASP A 8 -14.57 1.33 -0.78
N LYS A 9 -15.01 0.48 -1.72
CA LYS A 9 -15.48 -0.88 -1.42
C LYS A 9 -14.38 -1.75 -0.79
N LEU A 10 -13.17 -1.72 -1.34
CA LEU A 10 -12.03 -2.46 -0.80
C LEU A 10 -11.70 -2.07 0.64
N LEU A 11 -11.86 -0.79 0.99
CA LEU A 11 -11.61 -0.27 2.34
C LEU A 11 -12.78 -0.52 3.29
N LEU A 12 -14.03 -0.42 2.83
CA LEU A 12 -15.24 -0.66 3.64
C LEU A 12 -15.34 -2.10 4.14
N ASP A 13 -14.81 -3.07 3.40
CA ASP A 13 -14.76 -4.47 3.82
C ASP A 13 -13.72 -4.74 4.92
N ARG A 14 -13.04 -3.70 5.43
CA ARG A 14 -11.97 -3.81 6.44
C ARG A 14 -12.40 -3.20 7.76
N ARG A 15 -11.78 -3.69 8.83
CA ARG A 15 -12.01 -3.25 10.20
C ARG A 15 -10.85 -2.43 10.75
N CYS A 16 -9.78 -2.28 9.99
CA CYS A 16 -8.68 -1.37 10.27
C CYS A 16 -8.03 -0.92 8.96
N VAL A 17 -7.52 0.32 8.93
CA VAL A 17 -6.71 0.82 7.81
C VAL A 17 -5.41 1.40 8.33
N ILE A 18 -4.31 0.90 7.78
CA ILE A 18 -2.95 1.37 8.04
C ILE A 18 -2.49 2.14 6.81
N THR A 19 -1.99 3.34 7.01
CA THR A 19 -1.51 4.25 5.97
C THR A 19 -0.11 4.72 6.30
N TYR A 20 0.43 5.64 5.50
CA TYR A 20 1.77 6.17 5.63
C TYR A 20 1.74 7.69 5.54
N HIS A 21 2.68 8.33 6.24
CA HIS A 21 3.00 9.72 6.01
C HIS A 21 3.87 9.85 4.75
N PRO A 22 3.45 10.62 3.74
CA PRO A 22 4.14 10.64 2.45
C PRO A 22 5.50 11.35 2.54
N LEU A 23 6.50 10.76 1.91
CA LEU A 23 7.71 11.50 1.53
C LEU A 23 7.43 12.44 0.35
N ARG A 24 8.35 13.38 0.07
CA ARG A 24 8.23 14.38 -1.01
C ARG A 24 7.88 13.81 -2.39
N THR A 25 8.27 12.56 -2.66
CA THR A 25 8.07 11.87 -3.95
C THR A 25 6.97 10.83 -3.92
N GLU A 26 6.19 10.77 -2.84
CA GLU A 26 5.15 9.79 -2.61
C GLU A 26 3.79 10.48 -2.60
N VAL A 27 2.75 9.72 -2.93
CA VAL A 27 1.39 10.25 -3.01
C VAL A 27 0.87 10.56 -1.61
N PRO A 28 0.34 11.76 -1.34
CA PRO A 28 -0.41 12.06 -0.12
C PRO A 28 -1.82 11.48 -0.22
N ILE A 29 -1.94 10.15 -0.09
CA ILE A 29 -3.17 9.43 -0.47
C ILE A 29 -4.40 9.88 0.31
N LEU A 30 -4.24 10.32 1.56
CA LEU A 30 -5.35 10.79 2.40
C LEU A 30 -6.00 12.10 1.90
N ASP A 31 -5.33 12.86 1.03
CA ASP A 31 -5.93 14.02 0.36
C ASP A 31 -6.86 13.60 -0.79
N LEU A 32 -6.71 12.36 -1.26
CA LEU A 32 -7.36 11.84 -2.46
C LEU A 32 -8.46 10.82 -2.16
N ILE A 33 -8.50 10.20 -0.99
CA ILE A 33 -9.50 9.20 -0.61
C ILE A 33 -10.14 9.53 0.74
N THR A 34 -11.24 8.85 1.06
CA THR A 34 -11.87 8.94 2.38
C THR A 34 -11.75 7.59 3.07
N LEU A 35 -11.15 7.56 4.26
CA LEU A 35 -11.10 6.35 5.06
C LEU A 35 -12.47 6.06 5.69
N PRO A 36 -12.85 4.79 5.89
CA PRO A 36 -14.07 4.45 6.59
C PRO A 36 -14.09 5.05 7.99
N ALA A 37 -15.23 5.63 8.39
CA ALA A 37 -15.40 6.20 9.72
C ALA A 37 -15.63 5.10 10.77
N GLY A 38 -15.21 5.36 12.02
CA GLY A 38 -15.49 4.48 13.16
C GLY A 38 -14.64 3.21 13.24
N ILE A 39 -13.63 3.06 12.38
CA ILE A 39 -12.64 1.99 12.46
C ILE A 39 -11.27 2.54 12.90
N PRO A 40 -10.43 1.75 13.60
CA PRO A 40 -9.06 2.12 13.90
C PRO A 40 -8.26 2.45 12.64
N THR A 41 -7.52 3.54 12.69
CA THR A 41 -6.57 3.93 11.65
C THR A 41 -5.21 4.25 12.27
N TYR A 42 -4.14 3.98 11.53
CA TYR A 42 -2.78 4.33 11.94
C TYR A 42 -1.95 4.77 10.74
N GLU A 43 -1.33 5.94 10.85
CA GLU A 43 -0.42 6.48 9.85
C GLU A 43 1.03 6.24 10.29
N ILE A 44 1.75 5.41 9.54
CA ILE A 44 3.17 5.14 9.78
C ILE A 44 3.96 6.44 9.54
N PRO A 45 4.70 6.96 10.54
CA PRO A 45 5.38 8.24 10.41
C PRO A 45 6.61 8.17 9.50
N ALA A 46 6.93 9.26 8.80
CA ALA A 46 8.14 9.36 7.98
C ALA A 46 9.31 9.97 8.78
N ARG A 47 9.99 9.17 9.61
CA ARG A 47 11.14 9.64 10.41
C ARG A 47 12.41 8.82 10.18
N ALA A 48 13.56 9.48 10.27
CA ALA A 48 14.85 8.81 10.24
C ALA A 48 14.99 7.84 11.44
N GLY A 49 15.59 6.68 11.21
CA GLY A 49 15.79 5.66 12.25
C GLY A 49 14.51 4.95 12.72
N LEU A 50 13.42 5.03 11.96
CA LEU A 50 12.21 4.25 12.21
C LEU A 50 12.52 2.75 12.11
N ASP A 51 12.23 1.99 13.17
CA ASP A 51 12.46 0.55 13.21
C ASP A 51 11.26 -0.20 12.60
N PRO A 52 11.43 -0.94 11.48
CA PRO A 52 10.33 -1.67 10.85
C PRO A 52 9.71 -2.74 11.75
N VAL A 53 10.45 -3.33 12.69
CA VAL A 53 9.93 -4.35 13.61
C VAL A 53 9.01 -3.70 14.64
N GLN A 54 9.44 -2.57 15.21
CA GLN A 54 8.64 -1.84 16.18
C GLN A 54 7.35 -1.30 15.55
N GLU A 55 7.42 -0.78 14.32
CA GLU A 55 6.24 -0.29 13.61
C GLU A 55 5.28 -1.43 13.24
N ALA A 56 5.79 -2.62 12.89
CA ALA A 56 4.94 -3.78 12.70
C ALA A 56 4.19 -4.15 13.99
N GLN A 57 4.85 -4.12 15.15
CA GLN A 57 4.20 -4.36 16.44
C GLN A 57 3.13 -3.32 16.75
N THR A 58 3.42 -2.03 16.53
CA THR A 58 2.43 -0.95 16.70
C THR A 58 1.22 -1.19 15.80
N THR A 59 1.46 -1.51 14.53
CA THR A 59 0.43 -1.76 13.53
C THR A 59 -0.44 -2.97 13.91
N LEU A 60 0.18 -4.06 14.36
CA LEU A 60 -0.52 -5.24 14.86
C LEU A 60 -1.39 -4.93 16.08
N ALA A 61 -0.90 -4.10 17.01
CA ALA A 61 -1.64 -3.68 18.18
C ALA A 61 -2.87 -2.82 17.83
N VAL A 62 -2.74 -1.93 16.85
CA VAL A 62 -3.87 -1.14 16.32
C VAL A 62 -4.89 -2.05 15.64
N ALA A 63 -4.42 -2.98 14.81
CA ALA A 63 -5.26 -3.90 14.05
C ALA A 63 -6.02 -4.90 14.93
N GLN A 64 -5.53 -5.23 16.13
CA GLN A 64 -6.19 -6.16 17.08
C GLN A 64 -6.59 -7.52 16.46
N GLY A 65 -5.86 -7.96 15.42
CA GLY A 65 -6.16 -9.20 14.69
C GLY A 65 -7.30 -9.10 13.67
N ASP A 66 -7.89 -7.92 13.47
CA ASP A 66 -8.96 -7.71 12.51
C ASP A 66 -8.47 -7.67 11.04
N PRO A 67 -9.35 -7.94 10.05
CA PRO A 67 -9.06 -7.73 8.64
C PRO A 67 -8.66 -6.29 8.34
N THR A 68 -7.42 -6.11 7.88
CA THR A 68 -6.78 -4.79 7.77
C THR A 68 -6.40 -4.49 6.32
N ALA A 69 -6.61 -3.25 5.88
CA ALA A 69 -5.98 -2.73 4.66
C ALA A 69 -4.70 -1.97 5.02
N LEU A 70 -3.67 -2.16 4.21
CA LEU A 70 -2.37 -1.52 4.34
C LEU A 70 -2.04 -0.79 3.04
N LEU A 71 -1.98 0.54 3.10
CA LEU A 71 -1.55 1.40 2.00
C LEU A 71 -0.02 1.54 2.04
N ILE A 72 0.65 1.31 0.91
CA ILE A 72 2.10 1.16 0.85
C ILE A 72 2.67 2.04 -0.27
N PRO A 73 3.57 2.99 0.04
CA PRO A 73 4.23 3.80 -0.96
C PRO A 73 5.41 3.05 -1.61
N GLY A 74 5.86 3.57 -2.75
CA GLY A 74 7.02 3.05 -3.46
C GLY A 74 7.46 3.96 -4.61
N ARG A 75 8.65 3.69 -5.16
CA ARG A 75 9.20 4.44 -6.29
C ARG A 75 8.79 3.87 -7.64
N ARG A 76 8.56 2.55 -7.68
CA ARG A 76 8.08 1.83 -8.84
C ARG A 76 7.10 0.74 -8.43
N PHE A 77 6.07 0.56 -9.24
CA PHE A 77 5.13 -0.56 -9.18
C PHE A 77 4.85 -1.09 -10.58
N ASP A 78 4.39 -2.33 -10.70
CA ASP A 78 3.83 -2.89 -11.92
C ASP A 78 2.45 -3.54 -11.68
N ALA A 79 1.83 -4.01 -12.77
CA ALA A 79 0.56 -4.71 -12.72
C ALA A 79 0.61 -6.09 -12.02
N LEU A 80 1.80 -6.66 -11.81
CA LEU A 80 1.98 -7.91 -11.07
C LEU A 80 2.07 -7.68 -9.55
N GLY A 81 2.04 -6.41 -9.11
CA GLY A 81 2.15 -6.02 -7.72
C GLY A 81 3.59 -6.00 -7.21
N THR A 82 4.59 -6.04 -8.09
CA THR A 82 6.00 -5.84 -7.73
C THR A 82 6.18 -4.40 -7.27
N ARG A 83 6.97 -4.20 -6.21
CA ARG A 83 7.20 -2.89 -5.60
C ARG A 83 8.70 -2.66 -5.40
N HIS A 84 9.23 -1.56 -5.94
CA HIS A 84 10.57 -1.09 -5.59
C HIS A 84 10.49 0.12 -4.65
N GLY A 85 11.07 -0.03 -3.46
CA GLY A 85 11.11 1.02 -2.44
C GLY A 85 12.24 2.05 -2.63
N GLN A 86 12.55 2.79 -1.57
CA GLN A 86 13.59 3.84 -1.55
C GLN A 86 15.05 3.32 -1.47
N GLY A 87 15.28 2.00 -1.41
CA GLY A 87 16.63 1.41 -1.38
C GLY A 87 17.18 1.05 0.01
N GLY A 88 16.35 0.99 1.06
CA GLY A 88 16.77 0.59 2.41
C GLY A 88 16.05 -0.66 2.97
N GLY A 89 15.24 -1.34 2.15
CA GLY A 89 14.51 -2.55 2.55
C GLY A 89 13.61 -2.39 3.78
N TRP A 90 13.16 -1.17 4.09
CA TRP A 90 12.36 -0.91 5.30
C TRP A 90 11.01 -1.61 5.22
N TYR A 91 10.26 -1.37 4.14
CA TYR A 91 8.97 -2.03 3.92
C TYR A 91 9.12 -3.54 3.73
N ASP A 92 10.20 -4.04 3.13
CA ASP A 92 10.40 -5.49 2.96
C ASP A 92 10.57 -6.19 4.32
N ARG A 93 11.30 -5.54 5.25
CA ARG A 93 11.39 -5.98 6.63
C ARG A 93 10.05 -5.86 7.34
N PHE A 94 9.39 -4.70 7.30
CA PHE A 94 8.08 -4.47 7.94
C PHE A 94 7.03 -5.50 7.49
N LEU A 95 6.95 -5.77 6.17
CA LEU A 95 6.00 -6.72 5.58
C LEU A 95 6.24 -8.17 6.01
N THR A 96 7.44 -8.50 6.49
CA THR A 96 7.78 -9.83 7.04
C THR A 96 7.15 -10.05 8.42
N TYR A 97 6.83 -8.99 9.15
CA TYR A 97 6.28 -9.06 10.51
C TYR A 97 4.75 -8.82 10.58
N VAL A 98 4.11 -8.41 9.48
CA VAL A 98 2.66 -8.24 9.42
C VAL A 98 2.00 -9.35 8.56
N PRO A 99 0.73 -9.72 8.83
CA PRO A 99 0.08 -10.82 8.13
C PRO A 99 0.02 -10.60 6.61
N ARG A 100 0.37 -11.63 5.83
CA ARG A 100 0.15 -11.62 4.37
C ARG A 100 -1.33 -11.57 4.00
N ALA A 101 -2.22 -12.03 4.89
CA ALA A 101 -3.66 -12.01 4.70
C ALA A 101 -4.28 -10.60 4.75
N TRP A 102 -3.54 -9.58 5.22
CA TRP A 102 -3.97 -8.20 5.10
C TRP A 102 -3.98 -7.76 3.64
N LEU A 103 -4.94 -6.90 3.30
CA LEU A 103 -5.05 -6.34 1.96
C LEU A 103 -3.92 -5.32 1.76
N ARG A 104 -3.00 -5.60 0.83
CA ARG A 104 -1.85 -4.74 0.55
C ARG A 104 -2.08 -3.95 -0.72
N ILE A 105 -2.11 -2.63 -0.60
CA ILE A 105 -2.40 -1.72 -1.70
C ILE A 105 -1.19 -0.83 -1.93
N GLY A 106 -0.50 -1.02 -3.05
CA GLY A 106 0.54 -0.11 -3.52
C GLY A 106 -0.08 1.23 -3.94
N VAL A 107 0.60 2.33 -3.64
CA VAL A 107 0.15 3.67 -4.04
C VAL A 107 1.28 4.41 -4.73
N CYS A 108 1.04 4.89 -5.95
CA CYS A 108 2.03 5.62 -6.71
C CYS A 108 1.43 6.62 -7.70
N TYR A 109 2.27 7.53 -8.20
CA TYR A 109 1.93 8.36 -9.36
C TYR A 109 2.06 7.56 -10.66
N GLU A 110 1.39 8.02 -11.72
CA GLU A 110 1.45 7.39 -13.06
C GLU A 110 2.89 7.12 -13.55
N HIS A 111 3.79 8.10 -13.44
CA HIS A 111 5.19 7.96 -13.86
C HIS A 111 6.02 6.98 -12.99
N GLN A 112 5.43 6.47 -11.90
CA GLN A 112 5.97 5.43 -11.03
C GLN A 112 5.35 4.07 -11.32
N PHE A 113 4.30 3.99 -12.12
CA PHE A 113 3.72 2.75 -12.57
C PHE A 113 4.37 2.28 -13.88
N SER A 114 4.71 1.00 -13.96
CA SER A 114 5.32 0.36 -15.12
C SER A 114 4.32 -0.58 -15.77
N SER A 115 4.09 -0.40 -17.08
CA SER A 115 3.29 -1.34 -17.87
C SER A 115 4.01 -2.65 -18.16
N THR A 116 5.34 -2.68 -18.01
CA THR A 116 6.16 -3.89 -18.10
C THR A 116 6.49 -4.42 -16.71
N SER A 117 6.59 -5.75 -16.58
CA SER A 117 7.01 -6.40 -15.33
C SER A 117 8.38 -5.89 -14.87
N LEU A 118 8.46 -5.51 -13.60
CA LEU A 118 9.70 -5.18 -12.94
C LEU A 118 10.46 -6.46 -12.58
N MET A 119 11.77 -6.35 -12.42
CA MET A 119 12.56 -7.42 -11.82
C MET A 119 12.08 -7.65 -10.39
N LYS A 120 11.71 -8.89 -10.10
CA LYS A 120 11.21 -9.33 -8.80
C LYS A 120 12.28 -10.18 -8.12
N GLU A 121 12.60 -9.85 -6.88
CA GLU A 121 13.46 -10.67 -6.05
C GLU A 121 12.63 -11.73 -5.29
N PRO A 122 13.21 -12.89 -4.92
CA PRO A 122 12.47 -13.97 -4.25
C PRO A 122 11.83 -13.57 -2.91
N TRP A 123 12.36 -12.55 -2.24
CA TRP A 123 11.86 -12.02 -0.98
C TRP A 123 10.88 -10.84 -1.15
N ASP A 124 10.64 -10.39 -2.39
CA ASP A 124 9.69 -9.31 -2.64
C ASP A 124 8.27 -9.78 -2.37
N GLN A 125 7.63 -9.12 -1.41
CA GLN A 125 6.25 -9.43 -1.07
C GLN A 125 5.30 -8.62 -1.98
N PRO A 126 4.45 -9.30 -2.78
CA PRO A 126 3.61 -8.62 -3.77
C PRO A 126 2.48 -7.84 -3.11
N MET A 127 2.05 -6.78 -3.80
CA MET A 127 0.79 -6.08 -3.52
C MET A 127 -0.39 -6.87 -4.08
N ASP A 128 -1.57 -6.68 -3.50
CA ASP A 128 -2.83 -7.23 -4.03
C ASP A 128 -3.48 -6.27 -5.03
N TYR A 129 -3.30 -4.97 -4.82
CA TYR A 129 -3.74 -3.91 -5.73
C TYR A 129 -2.71 -2.79 -5.83
N VAL A 130 -2.75 -2.02 -6.90
CA VAL A 130 -2.02 -0.76 -7.03
C VAL A 130 -2.99 0.36 -7.40
N ILE A 131 -3.02 1.41 -6.58
CA ILE A 131 -3.65 2.69 -6.88
C ILE A 131 -2.64 3.56 -7.62
N VAL A 132 -3.00 3.99 -8.82
CA VAL A 132 -2.20 4.90 -9.64
C VAL A 132 -2.91 6.25 -9.70
N VAL A 133 -2.21 7.31 -9.28
CA VAL A 133 -2.69 8.69 -9.35
C VAL A 133 -2.23 9.32 -10.65
N LEU A 134 -3.20 9.75 -11.46
CA LEU A 134 -2.96 10.42 -12.74
C LEU A 134 -2.67 11.92 -12.54
N PRO A 135 -2.09 12.62 -13.54
CA PRO A 135 -1.74 14.04 -13.42
C PRO A 135 -2.91 14.97 -13.08
N ASP A 136 -4.13 14.60 -13.46
CA ASP A 136 -5.38 15.31 -13.15
C ASP A 136 -5.98 14.93 -11.78
N GLN A 137 -5.22 14.21 -10.94
CA GLN A 137 -5.61 13.68 -9.63
C GLN A 137 -6.71 12.61 -9.67
N THR A 138 -7.08 12.10 -10.84
CA THR A 138 -7.95 10.93 -10.92
C THR A 138 -7.20 9.67 -10.51
N LEU A 139 -7.94 8.68 -10.02
CA LEU A 139 -7.39 7.42 -9.54
C LEU A 139 -7.69 6.31 -10.55
N SER A 140 -6.70 5.46 -10.79
CA SER A 140 -6.88 4.15 -11.43
C SER A 140 -6.53 3.05 -10.42
N LEU A 141 -7.24 1.92 -10.48
CA LEU A 141 -7.02 0.78 -9.61
C LEU A 141 -6.67 -0.44 -10.46
N TYR A 142 -5.54 -1.07 -10.15
CA TYR A 142 -5.08 -2.29 -10.80
C TYR A 142 -5.14 -3.42 -9.79
N ALA A 143 -5.87 -4.49 -10.10
CA ALA A 143 -5.77 -5.74 -9.35
C ALA A 143 -4.46 -6.44 -9.75
N CYS A 144 -3.67 -6.85 -8.76
CA CYS A 144 -2.38 -7.48 -8.96
C CYS A 144 -2.49 -8.99 -8.91
N GLY A 145 -1.68 -9.65 -9.74
CA GLY A 145 -1.59 -11.10 -9.81
C GLY A 145 -1.08 -11.53 -11.17
N ASP A 146 -0.70 -12.79 -11.27
CA ASP A 146 -0.44 -13.40 -12.57
C ASP A 146 -1.75 -13.44 -13.38
N PRO A 147 -1.74 -13.20 -14.70
CA PRO A 147 -2.77 -13.81 -15.52
C PRO A 147 -2.73 -15.30 -15.18
N VAL A 148 -3.82 -15.80 -14.61
CA VAL A 148 -4.02 -17.25 -14.43
C VAL A 148 -3.73 -17.88 -15.79
N ILE A 149 -2.58 -18.56 -15.90
CA ILE A 149 -2.27 -19.42 -17.04
C ILE A 149 -3.10 -20.70 -16.87
#